data_AF-A0A6L6PSE5-F1
#
_entry.id   AF-A0A6L6PSE5-F1
#
_cell.length_a   1.000
_cell.length_b   1.000
_cell.length_c   1.000
_cell.angle_alpha   90.00
_cell.angle_beta   90.00
_cell.angle_gamma   90.00
#
_symmetry.space_group_name_H-M   'P 1'
#
loop_
_entity.id
_entity.type
_entity.pdbx_description
1 polymer ?
#
loop_
_entity_poly.entity_id
_entity_poly.type
_entity_poly.pdbx_seq_one_letter_code
_entity_poly.pdbx_strand_id
1 'polypeptide(L)'
;MSCFFPRTKGDRQNKGVTFHAPALARLCTVSAYLDWVSLAHIESGPAFRSIDRWGHVGDDGLHPNSVIPLLRSIFSKVGVDDANEYSGHSLRRGFANWAAADGWDTKSMMEYIGWKSIQSAMRYIDSSDRFARYRPAPPRQIDDAEQ
;
A
#
# COMPACT_ATOMS: atom_id res chain seq x y z
N MET A 1 -4.37 -4.99 -15.05
CA MET A 1 -3.98 -6.36 -14.65
C MET A 1 -5.08 -6.94 -13.77
N SER A 2 -5.29 -8.27 -13.79
CA SER A 2 -6.24 -8.94 -12.90
C SER A 2 -5.53 -10.05 -12.13
N CYS A 3 -5.79 -10.16 -10.83
CA CYS A 3 -5.18 -11.15 -9.95
C CYS A 3 -6.25 -12.01 -9.29
N PHE A 4 -6.19 -13.32 -9.51
CA PHE A 4 -7.09 -14.27 -8.85
C PHE A 4 -6.48 -14.76 -7.54
N PHE A 5 -7.23 -14.65 -6.46
CA PHE A 5 -6.87 -15.20 -5.15
C PHE A 5 -7.85 -16.32 -4.80
N PRO A 6 -7.39 -17.58 -4.68
CA PRO A 6 -8.28 -18.71 -4.38
C PRO A 6 -8.84 -18.66 -2.96
N ARG A 7 -8.19 -17.93 -2.05
CA ARG A 7 -8.63 -17.77 -0.66
C ARG A 7 -8.51 -16.31 -0.25
N THR A 8 -9.56 -15.78 0.38
CA THR A 8 -9.54 -14.45 1.00
C THR A 8 -10.24 -14.49 2.35
N LYS A 9 -9.87 -13.60 3.28
CA LYS A 9 -10.43 -13.55 4.65
C LYS A 9 -11.96 -13.54 4.69
N GLY A 10 -12.60 -12.93 3.70
CA GLY A 10 -14.06 -12.80 3.65
C GLY A 10 -14.76 -13.86 2.80
N ASP A 11 -14.04 -14.79 2.17
CA ASP A 11 -14.61 -15.81 1.31
C ASP A 11 -14.79 -17.13 2.06
N ARG A 12 -15.93 -17.26 2.74
CA ARG A 12 -16.28 -18.46 3.51
C ARG A 12 -16.55 -19.68 2.63
N GLN A 13 -16.87 -19.47 1.35
CA GLN A 13 -17.23 -20.55 0.42
C GLN A 13 -16.04 -21.00 -0.43
N ASN A 14 -14.86 -20.38 -0.28
CA ASN A 14 -13.64 -20.64 -1.06
C ASN A 14 -13.88 -20.62 -2.58
N LYS A 15 -14.73 -19.70 -3.06
CA LYS A 15 -14.96 -19.49 -4.49
C LYS A 15 -13.81 -18.74 -5.17
N GLY A 16 -12.95 -18.11 -4.38
CA GLY A 16 -11.92 -17.20 -4.84
C GLY A 16 -12.47 -15.83 -5.23
N VAL A 17 -11.56 -14.87 -5.36
CA VAL A 17 -11.89 -13.49 -5.74
C VAL A 17 -10.85 -13.01 -6.75
N THR A 18 -11.32 -12.39 -7.83
CA THR A 18 -10.46 -11.66 -8.76
C THR A 18 -10.44 -10.20 -8.36
N PHE A 19 -9.24 -9.65 -8.20
CA PHE A 19 -9.02 -8.22 -8.00
C PHE A 19 -8.51 -7.59 -9.29
N HIS A 20 -9.06 -6.43 -9.61
CA HIS A 20 -8.60 -5.62 -10.72
C HIS A 20 -7.57 -4.59 -10.21
N ALA A 21 -6.38 -4.65 -10.79
CA ALA A 21 -5.29 -3.71 -10.55
C ALA A 21 -5.08 -2.88 -11.81
N PRO A 22 -5.75 -1.73 -11.97
CA PRO A 22 -5.45 -0.77 -13.02
C PRO A 22 -4.03 -0.21 -12.85
N ALA A 23 -3.37 0.07 -13.98
CA ALA A 23 -2.11 0.81 -13.95
C ALA A 23 -2.39 2.26 -13.52
N LEU A 24 -1.53 2.80 -12.68
CA LEU A 24 -1.61 4.16 -12.15
C LEU A 24 -0.58 5.04 -12.85
N ALA A 25 -0.84 6.34 -12.98
CA ALA A 25 0.09 7.26 -13.62
C ALA A 25 1.38 7.51 -12.82
N ARG A 26 1.31 7.37 -11.49
CA ARG A 26 2.44 7.57 -10.56
C ARG A 26 2.47 6.44 -9.55
N LEU A 27 3.69 6.02 -9.15
CA LEU A 27 3.91 4.97 -8.16
C LEU A 27 3.11 3.68 -8.47
N CYS A 28 3.12 3.27 -9.74
CA CYS A 28 2.27 2.20 -10.22
C CYS A 28 2.73 0.82 -9.72
N THR A 29 1.88 0.18 -8.92
CA THR A 29 2.11 -1.20 -8.43
C THR A 29 2.13 -2.23 -9.55
N VAL A 30 1.35 -2.02 -10.63
CA VAL A 30 1.37 -2.91 -11.81
C VAL A 30 2.72 -2.85 -12.51
N SER A 31 3.26 -1.66 -12.77
CA SER A 31 4.59 -1.50 -13.37
C SER A 31 5.67 -2.11 -12.48
N ALA A 32 5.67 -1.78 -11.18
CA ALA A 32 6.64 -2.33 -10.23
C ALA A 32 6.58 -3.87 -10.15
N TYR A 33 5.39 -4.46 -10.22
CA TYR A 33 5.21 -5.90 -10.28
C TYR A 33 5.77 -6.52 -11.57
N LEU A 34 5.49 -5.90 -12.72
CA LEU A 34 5.98 -6.39 -14.01
C LEU A 34 7.51 -6.30 -14.10
N ASP A 35 8.08 -5.19 -13.63
CA ASP A 35 9.54 -5.01 -13.55
C ASP A 35 10.17 -6.10 -12.68
N TRP A 36 9.58 -6.37 -11.51
CA TRP A 36 10.04 -7.43 -10.61
C TRP A 36 9.97 -8.82 -11.26
N VAL A 37 8.82 -9.20 -11.84
CA VAL A 37 8.65 -10.51 -12.50
C VAL A 37 9.65 -10.69 -13.64
N SER A 38 9.92 -9.61 -14.40
CA SER A 38 10.91 -9.64 -15.47
C SER A 38 12.34 -9.78 -14.94
N LEU A 39 12.72 -9.01 -13.91
CA LEU A 39 14.06 -9.03 -13.33
C LEU A 39 14.36 -10.35 -12.59
N ALA A 40 13.35 -10.93 -11.94
CA ALA A 40 13.47 -12.18 -11.21
C ALA A 40 13.20 -13.42 -12.08
N HIS A 41 12.96 -13.25 -13.39
CA HIS A 41 12.66 -14.32 -14.35
C HIS A 41 11.54 -15.27 -13.86
N ILE A 42 10.47 -14.70 -13.29
CA ILE A 42 9.37 -15.48 -12.72
C ILE A 42 8.38 -15.85 -13.81
N GLU A 43 8.42 -17.11 -14.26
CA GLU A 43 7.41 -17.64 -15.20
C GLU A 43 6.26 -18.35 -14.48
N SER A 44 6.51 -18.89 -13.29
CA SER A 44 5.53 -19.60 -12.46
C SER A 44 5.90 -19.53 -10.98
N GLY A 45 5.04 -20.05 -10.09
CA GLY A 45 5.31 -20.10 -8.66
C GLY A 45 5.01 -18.79 -7.91
N PRO A 46 5.64 -18.57 -6.74
CA PRO A 46 5.37 -17.41 -5.90
C PRO A 46 5.76 -16.09 -6.59
N ALA A 47 4.82 -15.13 -6.60
CA ALA A 47 5.04 -13.79 -7.13
C ALA A 47 6.11 -13.02 -6.35
N PHE A 48 6.17 -13.18 -5.03
CA PHE A 48 7.23 -12.62 -4.18
C PHE A 48 8.11 -13.78 -3.72
N ARG A 49 9.34 -13.82 -4.24
CA ARG A 49 10.32 -14.87 -3.94
C ARG A 49 11.16 -14.50 -2.72
N SER A 50 11.73 -15.50 -2.07
CA SER A 50 12.72 -15.31 -1.01
C SER A 50 13.97 -14.65 -1.59
N ILE A 51 14.62 -13.78 -0.81
CA ILE A 51 15.89 -13.15 -1.18
C ILE A 51 16.84 -13.35 -0.02
N ASP A 52 18.01 -13.91 -0.30
CA ASP A 52 19.03 -14.13 0.72
C ASP A 52 19.83 -12.85 1.03
N ARG A 53 20.74 -12.92 2.00
CA ARG A 53 21.57 -11.78 2.42
C ARG A 53 22.59 -11.33 1.38
N TRP A 54 22.79 -12.10 0.30
CA TRP A 54 23.69 -11.79 -0.80
C TRP A 54 22.94 -11.28 -2.04
N GLY A 55 21.60 -11.24 -1.98
CA GLY A 55 20.75 -10.75 -3.07
C GLY A 55 20.32 -11.84 -4.06
N HIS A 56 20.56 -13.13 -3.77
CA HIS A 56 20.05 -14.20 -4.63
C HIS A 56 18.55 -14.39 -4.41
N VAL A 57 17.83 -14.50 -5.53
CA VAL A 57 16.41 -14.80 -5.55
C VAL A 57 16.23 -16.31 -5.50
N GLY A 58 15.58 -16.81 -4.46
CA GLY A 58 15.31 -18.23 -4.27
C GLY A 58 14.01 -18.69 -4.93
N ASP A 59 13.80 -20.01 -4.96
CA ASP A 59 12.60 -20.54 -5.58
C ASP A 59 11.34 -20.44 -4.70
N ASP A 60 11.53 -20.44 -3.39
CA ASP A 60 10.44 -20.37 -2.43
C ASP A 60 9.82 -18.97 -2.33
N GLY A 61 8.61 -18.93 -1.76
CA GLY A 61 7.93 -17.67 -1.48
C GLY A 61 8.62 -16.89 -0.35
N LEU A 62 8.59 -15.57 -0.46
CA LEU A 62 8.98 -14.68 0.64
C LEU A 62 8.14 -15.02 1.88
N HIS A 63 8.80 -15.21 3.01
CA HIS A 63 8.11 -15.49 4.26
C HIS A 63 7.19 -14.30 4.63
N PRO A 64 5.91 -14.51 4.98
CA PRO A 64 4.96 -13.42 5.20
C PRO A 64 5.42 -12.41 6.27
N ASN A 65 6.10 -12.88 7.31
CA ASN A 65 6.62 -12.03 8.38
C ASN A 65 7.83 -11.18 7.97
N SER A 66 8.41 -11.39 6.78
CA SER A 66 9.56 -10.64 6.28
C SER A 66 9.18 -9.31 5.61
N VAL A 67 7.93 -9.19 5.13
CA VAL A 67 7.49 -8.01 4.37
C VAL A 67 7.58 -6.73 5.20
N ILE A 68 7.05 -6.73 6.42
CA ILE A 68 7.04 -5.53 7.27
C ILE A 68 8.46 -5.14 7.71
N PRO A 69 9.30 -6.05 8.24
CA PRO A 69 10.70 -5.72 8.54
C PRO A 69 11.47 -5.17 7.34
N LEU A 70 11.26 -5.73 6.13
CA LEU A 70 11.88 -5.23 4.90
C LEU A 70 11.46 -3.78 4.63
N LEU A 71 10.16 -3.49 4.65
CA LEU A 71 9.65 -2.14 4.41
C LEU A 71 10.15 -1.15 5.46
N ARG A 72 10.18 -1.53 6.74
CA ARG A 72 10.74 -0.70 7.83
C ARG A 72 12.22 -0.41 7.60
N SER A 73 13.01 -1.40 7.16
CA SER A 73 14.42 -1.19 6.82
C SER A 73 14.58 -0.20 5.67
N ILE A 74 13.73 -0.30 4.63
CA ILE A 74 13.73 0.67 3.52
C ILE A 74 13.40 2.06 4.04
N PHE A 75 12.36 2.21 4.86
CA PHE A 75 11.93 3.48 5.46
C PHE A 75 13.04 4.11 6.31
N SER A 76 13.70 3.34 7.17
CA SER A 76 14.84 3.84 7.95
C SER A 76 15.98 4.33 7.05
N LYS A 77 16.30 3.61 5.97
CA LYS A 77 17.38 3.98 5.04
C LYS A 77 17.10 5.28 4.29
N VAL A 78 15.85 5.59 4.01
CA VAL A 78 15.45 6.81 3.30
C VAL A 78 15.06 7.95 4.25
N GLY A 79 15.26 7.78 5.57
CA GLY A 79 15.03 8.83 6.57
C GLY A 79 13.56 9.09 6.88
N VAL A 80 12.69 8.09 6.76
CA VAL A 80 11.29 8.20 7.23
C VAL A 80 11.28 8.12 8.76
N ASP A 81 10.75 9.15 9.40
CA ASP A 81 10.54 9.19 10.84
C ASP A 81 9.64 8.04 11.31
N ASP A 82 9.91 7.54 12.53
CA ASP A 82 9.14 6.45 13.15
C ASP A 82 8.97 5.21 12.24
N ALA A 83 9.97 4.92 11.40
CA ALA A 83 9.96 3.80 10.46
C ALA A 83 9.50 2.49 11.10
N ASN A 84 9.85 2.24 12.37
CA ASN A 84 9.50 1.04 13.11
C ASN A 84 8.02 0.93 13.51
N GLU A 85 7.26 2.02 13.48
CA GLU A 85 5.84 2.03 13.82
C GLU A 85 4.95 1.62 12.64
N TYR A 86 5.48 1.65 11.41
CA TYR A 86 4.73 1.28 10.22
C TYR A 86 4.32 -0.19 10.22
N SER A 87 3.08 -0.46 9.81
CA SER A 87 2.53 -1.80 9.64
C SER A 87 1.83 -1.93 8.29
N GLY A 88 1.42 -3.14 7.92
CA GLY A 88 0.62 -3.35 6.70
C GLY A 88 -0.71 -2.59 6.74
N HIS A 89 -1.27 -2.39 7.94
CA HIS A 89 -2.48 -1.58 8.11
C HIS A 89 -2.22 -0.08 7.89
N SER A 90 -1.07 0.42 8.33
CA SER A 90 -0.63 1.79 8.08
C SER A 90 -0.53 2.07 6.57
N LEU A 91 0.05 1.14 5.80
CA LEU A 91 0.16 1.26 4.34
C LEU A 91 -1.21 1.23 3.65
N ARG A 92 -2.08 0.30 4.05
CA ARG A 92 -3.45 0.22 3.53
C ARG A 92 -4.24 1.51 3.81
N ARG A 93 -4.07 2.09 5.01
CA ARG A 93 -4.68 3.37 5.36
C ARG A 93 -4.10 4.54 4.58
N GLY A 94 -2.78 4.61 4.44
CA GLY A 94 -2.12 5.62 3.62
C GLY A 94 -2.64 5.64 2.18
N PHE A 95 -2.76 4.47 1.56
CA PHE A 95 -3.35 4.35 0.22
C PHE A 95 -4.81 4.81 0.17
N ALA A 96 -5.64 4.38 1.13
CA ALA A 96 -7.04 4.80 1.18
C ALA A 96 -7.19 6.33 1.30
N ASN A 97 -6.37 6.97 2.14
CA ASN A 97 -6.37 8.42 2.31
C ASN A 97 -5.91 9.14 1.03
N TRP A 98 -4.85 8.63 0.40
CA TRP A 98 -4.36 9.17 -0.87
C TRP A 98 -5.41 9.07 -1.97
N ALA A 99 -6.02 7.90 -2.18
CA ALA A 99 -7.03 7.70 -3.22
C ALA A 99 -8.27 8.59 -3.00
N ALA A 100 -8.72 8.74 -1.75
CA ALA A 100 -9.79 9.68 -1.41
C ALA A 100 -9.41 11.14 -1.71
N ALA A 101 -8.16 11.54 -1.41
CA ALA A 101 -7.65 12.88 -1.70
C ALA A 101 -7.52 13.15 -3.21
N ASP A 102 -7.17 12.12 -3.99
CA ASP A 102 -7.08 12.10 -5.46
C ASP A 102 -8.47 12.08 -6.13
N GLY A 103 -9.56 12.01 -5.34
CA GLY A 103 -10.93 12.14 -5.83
C GLY A 103 -11.57 10.84 -6.28
N TRP A 104 -11.01 9.68 -5.92
CA TRP A 104 -11.63 8.39 -6.21
C TRP A 104 -12.98 8.28 -5.48
N ASP A 105 -14.01 7.82 -6.18
CA ASP A 105 -15.30 7.57 -5.55
C ASP A 105 -15.27 6.28 -4.71
N THR A 106 -16.20 6.20 -3.75
CA THR A 106 -16.29 5.09 -2.80
C THR A 106 -16.40 3.73 -3.50
N LYS A 107 -17.08 3.63 -4.65
CA LYS A 107 -17.27 2.36 -5.36
C LYS A 107 -15.94 1.88 -5.93
N SER A 108 -15.20 2.76 -6.62
CA SER A 108 -13.86 2.45 -7.14
C SER A 108 -12.88 2.08 -6.02
N MET A 109 -12.91 2.80 -4.90
CA MET A 109 -12.08 2.46 -3.74
C MET A 109 -12.44 1.09 -3.15
N MET A 110 -13.74 0.79 -3.00
CA MET A 110 -14.20 -0.50 -2.48
C MET A 110 -13.78 -1.66 -3.38
N GLU A 111 -13.88 -1.49 -4.70
CA GLU A 111 -13.44 -2.47 -5.69
C GLU A 111 -11.92 -2.69 -5.65
N TYR A 112 -11.14 -1.62 -5.69
CA TYR A 112 -9.67 -1.70 -5.72
C TYR A 112 -9.08 -2.25 -4.40
N ILE A 113 -9.58 -1.75 -3.26
CA ILE A 113 -9.05 -2.12 -1.93
C ILE A 113 -9.66 -3.46 -1.44
N GLY A 114 -10.82 -3.86 -1.97
CA GLY A 114 -11.50 -5.09 -1.59
C GLY A 114 -12.39 -4.97 -0.35
N TRP A 115 -12.97 -3.80 -0.12
CA TRP A 115 -13.92 -3.65 0.99
C TRP A 115 -15.30 -4.19 0.60
N LYS A 116 -15.81 -5.14 1.40
CA LYS A 116 -17.13 -5.74 1.19
C LYS A 116 -18.30 -4.89 1.70
N SER A 117 -18.04 -3.90 2.56
CA SER A 117 -19.08 -3.04 3.12
C SER A 117 -18.64 -1.59 3.21
N ILE A 118 -19.59 -0.68 3.02
CA ILE A 118 -19.37 0.76 3.12
C ILE A 118 -18.90 1.15 4.52
N GLN A 119 -19.41 0.50 5.57
CA GLN A 119 -18.97 0.74 6.95
C GLN A 119 -17.49 0.40 7.15
N SER A 120 -16.96 -0.56 6.40
CA SER A 120 -15.52 -0.88 6.44
C SER A 120 -14.70 0.18 5.70
N ALA A 121 -15.23 0.72 4.59
CA ALA A 121 -14.59 1.80 3.84
C ALA A 121 -14.54 3.11 4.65
N MET A 122 -15.66 3.49 5.27
CA MET A 122 -15.77 4.73 6.05
C MET A 122 -14.79 4.78 7.23
N ARG A 123 -14.45 3.64 7.84
CA ARG A 123 -13.41 3.59 8.90
C ARG A 123 -12.02 4.03 8.45
N TYR A 124 -11.75 4.01 7.15
CA TYR A 124 -10.49 4.52 6.59
C TYR A 124 -10.68 5.94 6.06
N ILE A 125 -11.76 6.20 5.33
CA ILE A 125 -12.01 7.49 4.66
C ILE A 125 -12.29 8.61 5.68
N ASP A 126 -13.07 8.34 6.73
CA ASP A 126 -13.50 9.36 7.71
C ASP A 126 -12.36 9.80 8.65
N SER A 127 -11.31 8.97 8.76
CA SER A 127 -10.09 9.34 9.51
C SER A 127 -9.16 10.28 8.74
N SER A 128 -9.36 10.41 7.43
CA SER A 128 -8.70 11.45 6.65
C SER A 128 -9.50 12.73 6.83
N ASP A 129 -8.89 13.74 7.43
CA ASP A 129 -9.47 15.08 7.45
C ASP A 129 -9.68 15.52 5.99
N ARG A 130 -10.91 15.36 5.49
CA ARG A 130 -11.30 15.67 4.10
C ARG A 130 -11.07 17.15 3.79
N PHE A 131 -10.88 17.97 4.83
CA PHE A 131 -10.56 19.39 4.74
C PHE A 131 -9.09 19.72 5.03
N ALA A 132 -8.21 18.74 5.27
CA ALA A 132 -6.79 18.99 5.49
C ALA A 132 -6.16 19.79 4.35
N ARG A 133 -6.53 19.50 3.10
CA ARG A 133 -6.08 20.24 1.91
C ARG A 133 -6.65 21.66 1.80
N TYR A 134 -7.69 21.98 2.59
CA TYR A 134 -8.30 23.31 2.69
C TYR A 134 -7.94 24.02 3.99
N ARG A 135 -7.16 23.39 4.89
CA ARG A 135 -6.72 24.02 6.14
C ARG A 135 -5.68 25.08 5.79
N PRO A 136 -5.90 26.36 6.15
CA PRO A 136 -4.90 27.40 5.92
C PRO A 136 -3.61 27.05 6.66
N ALA A 137 -2.46 27.36 6.04
CA ALA A 137 -1.16 27.16 6.68
C ALA A 137 -1.13 27.91 8.03
N PRO A 138 -0.51 27.33 9.07
CA PRO A 138 -0.37 28.03 10.35
C PRO A 138 0.36 29.37 10.11
N PRO A 139 -0.03 30.44 10.83
CA PRO A 139 0.63 31.73 10.70
C PRO A 139 2.13 31.54 10.96
N ARG A 140 2.98 32.08 10.07
CA ARG A 140 4.43 32.12 10.33
C ARG A 140 4.62 32.92 11.62
N GLN A 141 5.31 32.32 12.60
CA GLN A 141 5.83 33.10 13.72
C GLN A 141 6.81 34.11 13.11
N ILE A 142 6.49 35.38 13.28
CA ILE A 142 7.44 36.47 13.09
C ILE A 142 8.27 36.43 14.37
N ASP A 143 9.51 35.98 14.28
CA ASP A 143 10.44 36.11 15.38
C ASP A 143 10.71 37.61 15.57
N ASP A 144 10.07 38.20 16.58
CA ASP A 144 10.37 39.54 17.06
C ASP A 144 11.76 39.50 17.73
N ALA A 145 12.80 39.53 16.90
CA ALA A 145 14.18 39.74 17.32
C ALA A 145 14.59 41.20 17.04
N GLU A 146 14.02 42.13 17.82
CA GLU A 146 14.60 43.45 18.07
C GLU A 146 14.47 43.80 19.55
N GLN A 147 15.53 43.50 20.31
CA GLN A 147 16.21 44.42 21.25
C GLN A 147 17.43 43.77 21.90
#